data_AF-A0A536LS06-F1
#
_entry.id   AF-A0A536LS06-F1
#
_cell.length_a   1.000
_cell.length_b   1.000
_cell.length_c   1.000
_cell.angle_alpha   90.00
_cell.angle_beta   90.00
_cell.angle_gamma   90.00
#
_symmetry.space_group_name_H-M   'P 1'
#
loop_
_entity.id
_entity.type
_entity.pdbx_description
1 polymer ?
#
loop_
_entity_poly.entity_id
_entity_poly.type
_entity_poly.pdbx_seq_one_letter_code
_entity_poly.pdbx_strand_id
1 'polypeptide(L)'
;MTDAPTTGPAYPVQFSVDYPDRELDRLTTAFRIFTVIPIAIVLALVSAGGVGAPGGWDGEGRGFFLSSGAGGGVLILAPLVMILFRQKYPRWWFDWNLNVVRFENRVAAYLFLLRDEYPSTDEEQQVHLDFPYPDARNDLNRWLPLVKWLLAIPHLIILVFLALAALVVVIIAWFAILFTGRYPEGLFDFVVGVMRWGNRVQGYAFVLITDRYPPFSLNP
;
A
#
# COMPACT_ATOMS: atom_id res chain seq x y z
N MET A 1 -38.75 16.06 -0.20
CA MET A 1 -37.48 16.73 -0.50
C MET A 1 -36.60 16.49 0.72
N THR A 2 -35.93 15.34 0.74
CA THR A 2 -35.12 14.87 1.86
C THR A 2 -33.70 15.31 1.59
N ASP A 3 -33.17 16.21 2.43
CA ASP A 3 -31.78 16.66 2.38
C ASP A 3 -30.84 15.44 2.42
N ALA A 4 -30.00 15.33 1.39
CA ALA A 4 -28.88 14.40 1.38
C ALA A 4 -27.92 14.79 2.51
N PRO A 5 -27.37 13.84 3.29
CA PRO A 5 -26.34 14.17 4.25
C PRO A 5 -25.15 14.78 3.52
N THR A 6 -24.79 16.01 3.88
CA THR A 6 -23.62 16.71 3.35
C THR A 6 -22.38 15.94 3.78
N THR A 7 -21.89 15.05 2.92
CA THR A 7 -20.61 14.38 3.09
C THR A 7 -19.52 15.46 3.08
N GLY A 8 -18.76 15.55 4.16
CA GLY A 8 -17.58 16.43 4.19
C GLY A 8 -16.61 16.09 3.05
N PRO A 9 -15.65 16.97 2.73
CA PRO A 9 -14.73 16.71 1.63
C PRO A 9 -14.01 15.38 1.89
N ALA A 10 -14.15 14.47 0.92
CA ALA A 10 -13.58 13.13 0.98
C ALA A 10 -12.07 13.19 1.27
N TYR A 11 -11.54 12.20 1.99
CA TYR A 11 -10.13 12.18 2.33
C TYR A 11 -9.27 12.09 1.04
N PRO A 12 -8.10 12.76 0.94
CA PRO A 12 -7.36 12.82 -0.34
C PRO A 12 -6.94 11.47 -0.92
N VAL A 13 -6.72 10.46 -0.07
CA VAL A 13 -6.41 9.09 -0.50
C VAL A 13 -7.69 8.29 -0.66
N GLN A 14 -7.97 7.89 -1.90
CA GLN A 14 -9.11 7.06 -2.28
C GLN A 14 -8.62 5.67 -2.69
N PHE A 15 -9.20 4.64 -2.09
CA PHE A 15 -8.89 3.25 -2.39
C PHE A 15 -10.17 2.42 -2.45
N SER A 16 -10.33 1.66 -3.51
CA SER A 16 -11.42 0.69 -3.69
C SER A 16 -10.94 -0.52 -4.47
N VAL A 17 -11.57 -1.66 -4.20
CA VAL A 17 -11.39 -2.89 -4.97
C VAL A 17 -12.78 -3.32 -5.41
N ASP A 18 -12.95 -3.59 -6.70
CA ASP A 18 -14.26 -3.98 -7.19
C ASP A 18 -14.54 -5.42 -6.76
N TYR A 19 -15.73 -5.63 -6.21
CA TYR A 19 -16.15 -6.96 -5.80
C TYR A 19 -16.32 -7.85 -7.05
N PRO A 20 -15.87 -9.12 -7.01
CA PRO A 20 -16.03 -10.02 -8.14
C PRO A 20 -17.49 -10.50 -8.27
N ASP A 21 -18.19 -10.04 -9.31
CA ASP A 21 -19.56 -10.49 -9.66
C ASP A 21 -19.62 -11.91 -10.28
N ARG A 22 -18.48 -12.61 -10.27
CA ARG A 22 -18.30 -13.96 -10.81
C ARG A 22 -17.66 -14.87 -9.76
N GLU A 23 -17.75 -16.18 -9.99
CA GLU A 23 -17.01 -17.14 -9.17
C GLU A 23 -15.50 -16.96 -9.38
N LEU A 24 -14.77 -16.98 -8.27
CA LEU A 24 -13.31 -16.95 -8.22
C LEU A 24 -12.75 -18.31 -8.62
N ASP A 25 -11.63 -18.31 -9.35
CA ASP A 25 -10.96 -19.54 -9.71
C ASP A 25 -10.39 -20.26 -8.47
N ARG A 26 -10.89 -21.49 -8.24
CA ARG A 26 -10.56 -22.29 -7.05
C ARG A 26 -9.12 -22.81 -7.08
N LEU A 27 -8.57 -23.09 -8.26
CA LEU A 27 -7.23 -23.65 -8.40
C LEU A 27 -6.17 -22.59 -8.10
N THR A 28 -6.32 -21.40 -8.69
CA THR A 28 -5.45 -20.25 -8.38
C THR A 28 -5.60 -19.81 -6.93
N THR A 29 -6.79 -19.95 -6.33
CA THR A 29 -7.02 -19.70 -4.90
C THR A 29 -6.29 -20.72 -4.02
N ALA A 30 -6.38 -22.01 -4.34
CA ALA A 30 -5.70 -23.06 -3.58
C ALA A 30 -4.17 -22.90 -3.62
N PHE A 31 -3.62 -22.55 -4.78
CA PHE A 31 -2.18 -22.39 -4.99
C PHE A 31 -1.67 -20.95 -4.88
N ARG A 32 -2.47 -20.02 -4.34
CA ARG A 32 -2.17 -18.57 -4.31
C ARG A 32 -0.78 -18.27 -3.71
N ILE A 33 -0.41 -18.98 -2.65
CA ILE A 33 0.88 -18.81 -1.97
C ILE A 33 2.07 -19.15 -2.86
N PHE A 34 1.89 -20.01 -3.87
CA PHE A 34 2.93 -20.36 -4.84
C PHE A 34 2.89 -19.43 -6.05
N THR A 35 1.69 -19.11 -6.56
CA THR A 35 1.54 -18.25 -7.73
C THR A 35 1.95 -16.81 -7.44
N VAL A 36 1.86 -16.35 -6.18
CA VAL A 36 2.30 -15.01 -5.80
C VAL A 36 3.84 -14.87 -5.76
N ILE A 37 4.60 -15.96 -5.64
CA ILE A 37 6.06 -15.90 -5.42
C ILE A 37 6.79 -15.05 -6.47
N PRO A 38 6.57 -15.24 -7.80
CA PRO A 38 7.30 -14.46 -8.80
C PRO A 38 7.02 -12.97 -8.68
N ILE A 39 5.75 -12.57 -8.52
CA ILE A 39 5.40 -11.15 -8.41
C ILE A 39 5.81 -10.55 -7.05
N ALA A 40 5.81 -11.35 -5.98
CA ALA A 40 6.33 -10.95 -4.69
C ALA A 40 7.85 -10.70 -4.74
N ILE A 41 8.61 -11.49 -5.51
CA ILE A 41 10.04 -11.23 -5.76
C ILE A 41 10.21 -9.91 -6.52
N VAL A 42 9.42 -9.66 -7.57
CA VAL A 42 9.47 -8.38 -8.30
C VAL A 42 9.15 -7.21 -7.36
N LEU A 43 8.07 -7.30 -6.59
CA LEU A 43 7.71 -6.29 -5.60
C LEU A 43 8.81 -6.10 -4.55
N ALA A 44 9.42 -7.19 -4.07
CA ALA A 44 10.52 -7.12 -3.11
C ALA A 44 11.76 -6.48 -3.73
N LEU A 45 12.11 -6.77 -4.99
CA LEU A 45 13.26 -6.18 -5.66
C LEU A 45 13.06 -4.70 -5.99
N VAL A 46 11.83 -4.32 -6.36
CA VAL A 46 11.46 -2.91 -6.53
C VAL A 46 11.52 -2.23 -5.16
N SER A 47 10.91 -2.81 -4.12
CA SER A 47 10.78 -2.17 -2.81
C SER A 47 12.06 -2.14 -1.97
N ALA A 48 12.88 -3.18 -2.07
CA ALA A 48 14.15 -3.30 -1.37
C ALA A 48 15.19 -2.46 -2.10
N GLY A 49 15.46 -1.28 -1.54
CA GLY A 49 16.51 -0.41 -2.03
C GLY A 49 17.89 -1.03 -1.90
N GLY A 50 18.35 -1.68 -2.96
CA GLY A 50 19.72 -2.15 -3.16
C GLY A 50 19.97 -3.55 -2.60
N VAL A 51 20.12 -4.53 -3.50
CA VAL A 51 20.88 -5.76 -3.20
C VAL A 51 22.35 -5.33 -3.14
N GLY A 52 22.98 -5.42 -1.97
CA GLY A 52 24.40 -5.13 -1.84
C GLY A 52 25.22 -6.16 -2.63
N ALA A 53 26.19 -5.70 -3.43
CA ALA A 53 27.20 -6.61 -3.97
C ALA A 53 28.14 -7.03 -2.83
N PRO A 54 28.64 -8.28 -2.79
CA PRO A 54 29.67 -8.68 -1.83
C PRO A 54 30.88 -7.75 -1.98
N GLY A 55 31.10 -6.90 -0.98
CA GLY A 55 32.19 -5.94 -0.88
C GLY A 55 33.43 -6.59 -0.28
N GLY A 56 33.91 -7.67 -0.89
CA GLY A 56 35.09 -8.40 -0.44
C GLY A 56 34.93 -9.08 0.93
N TRP A 57 35.88 -9.98 1.21
CA TRP A 57 36.05 -10.60 2.52
C TRP A 57 37.26 -9.94 3.18
N ASP A 58 37.13 -9.49 4.42
CA ASP A 58 38.31 -9.11 5.19
C ASP A 58 39.11 -10.36 5.63
N GLY A 59 40.33 -10.15 6.13
CA GLY A 59 41.20 -11.23 6.59
C GLY A 59 40.67 -12.03 7.80
N GLU A 60 39.59 -11.57 8.44
CA GLU A 60 38.87 -12.27 9.52
C GLU A 60 37.68 -13.10 9.01
N GLY A 61 37.43 -13.12 7.69
CA GLY A 61 36.32 -13.84 7.09
C GLY A 61 34.97 -13.13 7.22
N ARG A 62 34.95 -11.85 7.61
CA ARG A 62 33.75 -11.01 7.58
C ARG A 62 33.60 -10.42 6.18
N GLY A 63 32.53 -10.82 5.50
CA GLY A 63 32.10 -10.16 4.27
C GLY A 63 31.42 -8.84 4.60
N PHE A 64 31.84 -7.75 3.98
CA PHE A 64 31.07 -6.50 4.00
C PHE A 64 30.23 -6.43 2.71
N PHE A 65 29.07 -5.77 2.75
CA PHE A 65 28.23 -5.57 1.57
C PHE A 65 28.32 -4.10 1.13
N LEU A 66 28.78 -3.86 -0.10
CA LEU A 66 28.71 -2.53 -0.70
C LEU A 66 27.26 -2.31 -1.16
N SER A 67 26.50 -1.54 -0.38
CA SER A 67 25.16 -1.10 -0.80
C SER A 67 25.29 0.01 -1.83
N SER A 68 25.16 -0.30 -3.11
CA SER A 68 24.88 0.70 -4.15
C SER A 68 23.42 1.13 -4.03
N GLY A 69 23.10 1.94 -3.02
CA GLY A 69 21.73 2.32 -2.71
C GLY A 69 21.19 3.39 -3.66
N ALA A 70 20.43 2.97 -4.68
CA ALA A 70 19.36 3.77 -5.27
C ALA A 70 18.04 3.04 -4.96
N GLY A 71 17.30 3.53 -3.95
CA GLY A 71 16.15 2.82 -3.41
C GLY A 71 14.93 2.87 -4.32
N GLY A 72 14.37 1.70 -4.68
CA GLY A 72 13.14 1.58 -5.46
C GLY A 72 11.86 1.44 -4.62
N GLY A 73 11.95 1.51 -3.29
CA GLY A 73 10.75 1.55 -2.44
C GLY A 73 9.96 2.85 -2.58
N VAL A 74 8.94 2.98 -1.74
CA VAL A 74 8.31 4.29 -1.50
C VAL A 74 9.42 5.26 -1.06
N LEU A 75 9.65 6.27 -1.88
CA LEU A 75 10.62 7.32 -1.64
C LEU A 75 10.07 8.21 -0.53
N ILE A 76 10.75 8.21 0.62
CA ILE A 76 10.37 9.05 1.77
C ILE A 76 11.38 10.18 1.93
N LEU A 77 12.68 9.86 2.05
CA LEU A 77 13.71 10.83 2.40
C LEU A 77 13.90 11.91 1.34
N ALA A 78 13.94 11.51 0.07
CA ALA A 78 14.13 12.44 -1.04
C ALA A 78 12.96 13.46 -1.14
N PRO A 79 11.67 13.04 -1.23
CA PRO A 79 10.55 13.97 -1.15
C PRO A 79 10.51 14.79 0.13
N LEU A 80 10.82 14.20 1.30
CA LEU A 80 10.86 14.91 2.57
C LEU A 80 11.84 16.08 2.54
N VAL A 81 13.08 15.88 2.08
CA VAL A 81 14.10 16.93 1.98
C VAL A 81 13.66 18.01 0.98
N MET A 82 13.06 17.61 -0.15
CA MET A 82 12.55 18.57 -1.14
C MET A 82 11.38 19.40 -0.62
N ILE A 83 10.47 18.82 0.16
CA ILE A 83 9.39 19.55 0.83
C ILE A 83 9.97 20.50 1.89
N LEU A 84 10.93 20.03 2.69
CA LEU A 84 11.55 20.80 3.77
C LEU A 84 12.27 22.06 3.28
N PHE A 85 13.13 21.93 2.25
CA PHE A 85 13.98 23.03 1.79
C PHE A 85 13.44 23.76 0.57
N ARG A 86 12.72 23.07 -0.31
CA ARG A 86 12.29 23.61 -1.61
C ARG A 86 10.78 23.76 -1.72
N GLN A 87 10.02 23.27 -0.74
CA GLN A 87 8.55 23.26 -0.75
C GLN A 87 8.02 22.77 -2.09
N LYS A 88 8.64 21.71 -2.61
CA LYS A 88 8.35 21.14 -3.91
C LYS A 88 8.31 19.63 -3.78
N TYR A 89 7.27 19.01 -4.33
CA TYR A 89 7.23 17.57 -4.54
C TYR A 89 7.48 17.29 -6.03
N PRO A 90 8.67 16.83 -6.46
CA PRO A 90 8.93 16.48 -7.86
C PRO A 90 7.89 15.49 -8.42
N ARG A 91 7.33 15.80 -9.60
CA ARG A 91 6.29 15.00 -10.27
C ARG A 91 6.71 13.55 -10.46
N TRP A 92 7.89 13.31 -11.02
CA TRP A 92 8.38 11.94 -11.26
C TRP A 92 8.58 11.11 -9.98
N TRP A 93 8.90 11.72 -8.83
CA TRP A 93 8.94 11.00 -7.54
C TRP A 93 7.55 10.68 -7.01
N PHE A 94 6.62 11.61 -7.20
CA PHE A 94 5.22 11.37 -6.88
C PHE A 94 4.68 10.24 -7.75
N ASP A 95 4.92 10.29 -9.06
CA ASP A 95 4.47 9.27 -10.02
C ASP A 95 5.09 7.91 -9.68
N TRP A 96 6.38 7.88 -9.30
CA TRP A 96 7.03 6.67 -8.79
C TRP A 96 6.31 6.11 -7.57
N ASN A 97 6.13 6.91 -6.51
CA ASN A 97 5.48 6.45 -5.28
C ASN A 97 4.04 6.00 -5.55
N LEU A 98 3.28 6.73 -6.35
CA LEU A 98 1.92 6.37 -6.72
C LEU A 98 1.88 5.00 -7.41
N ASN A 99 2.75 4.77 -8.40
CA ASN A 99 2.78 3.51 -9.14
C ASN A 99 3.29 2.34 -8.28
N VAL A 100 4.27 2.57 -7.40
CA VAL A 100 4.74 1.55 -6.45
C VAL A 100 3.61 1.15 -5.51
N VAL A 101 2.87 2.12 -4.94
CA VAL A 101 1.76 1.81 -4.02
C VAL A 101 0.58 1.16 -4.76
N ARG A 102 0.27 1.58 -6.01
CA ARG A 102 -0.71 0.89 -6.87
C ARG A 102 -0.31 -0.56 -7.12
N PHE A 103 0.96 -0.81 -7.40
CA PHE A 103 1.48 -2.16 -7.61
C PHE A 103 1.43 -2.99 -6.32
N GLU A 104 1.86 -2.43 -5.18
CA GLU A 104 1.75 -3.06 -3.87
C GLU A 104 0.31 -3.49 -3.57
N ASN A 105 -0.67 -2.61 -3.81
CA ASN A 105 -2.08 -2.92 -3.58
C ASN A 105 -2.63 -3.98 -4.53
N ARG A 106 -2.22 -4.01 -5.80
CA ARG A 106 -2.59 -5.09 -6.74
C ARG A 106 -2.07 -6.45 -6.25
N VAL A 107 -0.81 -6.50 -5.80
CA VAL A 107 -0.22 -7.72 -5.23
C VAL A 107 -0.91 -8.13 -3.93
N ALA A 108 -1.20 -7.17 -3.05
CA ALA A 108 -1.91 -7.42 -1.80
C ALA A 108 -3.34 -7.94 -2.06
N ALA A 109 -4.08 -7.34 -3.00
CA ALA A 109 -5.42 -7.77 -3.35
C ALA A 109 -5.44 -9.21 -3.89
N TYR A 110 -4.45 -9.58 -4.71
CA TYR A 110 -4.27 -10.95 -5.18
C TYR A 110 -3.93 -11.92 -4.05
N LEU A 111 -2.98 -11.56 -3.18
CA LEU A 111 -2.57 -12.38 -2.04
C LEU A 111 -3.71 -12.59 -1.05
N PHE A 112 -4.52 -11.56 -0.80
CA PHE A 112 -5.67 -11.61 0.09
C PHE A 112 -6.95 -12.12 -0.58
N LEU A 113 -6.83 -12.67 -1.79
CA LEU A 113 -7.90 -13.35 -2.54
C LEU A 113 -9.06 -12.43 -2.96
N LEU A 114 -8.87 -11.11 -2.87
CA LEU A 114 -9.89 -10.13 -3.27
C LEU A 114 -10.11 -10.16 -4.79
N ARG A 115 -9.06 -10.45 -5.55
CA ARG A 115 -9.07 -10.61 -7.01
C ARG A 115 -8.31 -11.87 -7.41
N ASP A 116 -8.76 -12.56 -8.45
CA ASP A 116 -8.09 -13.74 -8.99
C ASP A 116 -7.20 -13.43 -10.21
N GLU A 117 -7.31 -12.24 -10.80
CA GLU A 117 -6.44 -11.76 -11.87
C GLU A 117 -4.99 -11.62 -11.38
N TYR A 118 -4.03 -12.17 -12.13
CA TYR A 118 -2.62 -12.04 -11.79
C TYR A 118 -2.21 -10.55 -11.78
N PRO A 119 -1.45 -10.06 -10.79
CA PRO A 119 -1.16 -8.63 -10.66
C PRO A 119 -0.34 -8.12 -11.85
N SER A 120 -0.86 -7.10 -12.52
CA SER A 120 -0.14 -6.39 -13.57
C SER A 120 0.82 -5.36 -12.96
N THR A 121 1.92 -5.09 -13.65
CA THR A 121 2.91 -4.07 -13.25
C THR A 121 2.50 -2.67 -13.68
N ASP A 122 1.73 -2.54 -14.75
CA ASP A 122 1.50 -1.30 -15.50
C ASP A 122 0.03 -1.11 -15.90
N GLU A 123 -0.71 -2.19 -16.16
CA GLU A 123 -2.12 -2.09 -16.55
C GLU A 123 -3.03 -1.80 -15.37
N GLU A 124 -4.02 -0.92 -15.57
CA GLU A 124 -5.08 -0.71 -14.59
C GLU A 124 -5.91 -1.99 -14.44
N GLN A 125 -6.16 -2.37 -13.19
CA GLN A 125 -6.95 -3.54 -12.81
C GLN A 125 -8.06 -3.07 -11.86
N GLN A 126 -8.86 -4.01 -11.36
CA GLN A 126 -9.98 -3.73 -10.44
C GLN A 126 -9.54 -3.34 -9.01
N VAL A 127 -8.39 -2.70 -8.89
CA VAL A 127 -7.78 -2.19 -7.66
C VAL A 127 -7.44 -0.72 -7.91
N HIS A 128 -8.31 0.15 -7.44
CA HIS A 128 -8.27 1.59 -7.72
C HIS A 128 -7.63 2.30 -6.54
N LEU A 129 -6.51 2.98 -6.79
CA LEU A 129 -5.85 3.83 -5.81
C LEU A 129 -5.49 5.15 -6.46
N ASP A 130 -6.11 6.20 -5.94
CA ASP A 130 -5.93 7.55 -6.43
C ASP A 130 -5.74 8.53 -5.28
N PHE A 131 -4.83 9.46 -5.49
CA PHE A 131 -4.70 10.64 -4.66
C PHE A 131 -4.20 11.82 -5.49
N PRO A 132 -4.69 13.05 -5.22
CA PRO A 132 -4.34 14.21 -6.00
C PRO A 132 -2.87 14.58 -5.78
N TYR A 133 -2.23 15.10 -6.83
CA TYR A 133 -0.91 15.68 -6.70
C TYR A 133 -0.96 16.90 -5.78
N PRO A 134 -0.17 16.95 -4.70
CA PRO A 134 -0.19 18.05 -3.76
C PRO A 134 0.59 19.25 -4.28
N ASP A 135 0.03 20.46 -4.15
CA ASP A 135 0.84 21.67 -4.24
C ASP A 135 1.63 21.83 -2.95
N ALA A 136 2.88 21.40 -2.96
CA ALA A 136 3.74 21.38 -1.78
C ALA A 136 3.95 22.76 -1.12
N ARG A 137 3.63 23.88 -1.77
CA ARG A 137 3.69 25.22 -1.15
C ARG A 137 2.42 25.59 -0.41
N ASN A 138 1.27 25.16 -0.93
CA ASN A 138 -0.05 25.59 -0.45
C ASN A 138 -0.71 24.53 0.44
N ASP A 139 -0.49 23.25 0.13
CA ASP A 139 -1.18 22.13 0.76
C ASP A 139 -0.36 21.43 1.85
N LEU A 140 0.97 21.63 1.86
CA LEU A 140 1.90 20.93 2.74
C LEU A 140 2.74 21.89 3.60
N ASN A 141 2.81 21.59 4.89
CA ASN A 141 3.67 22.24 5.85
C ASN A 141 5.07 21.64 5.79
N ARG A 142 6.08 22.49 5.58
CA ARG A 142 7.48 22.10 5.40
C ARG A 142 8.07 21.28 6.55
N TRP A 143 7.62 21.51 7.79
CA TRP A 143 8.20 20.88 9.00
C TRP A 143 7.45 19.62 9.41
N LEU A 144 6.18 19.51 9.02
CA LEU A 144 5.31 18.43 9.44
C LEU A 144 5.85 17.04 9.06
N PRO A 145 6.45 16.80 7.87
CA PRO A 145 7.05 15.51 7.52
C PRO A 145 8.00 14.93 8.59
N LEU A 146 8.70 15.78 9.34
CA LEU A 146 9.63 15.35 10.40
C LEU A 146 8.93 14.75 11.62
N VAL A 147 7.62 15.00 11.80
CA VAL A 147 6.83 14.52 12.93
C VAL A 147 5.69 13.59 12.52
N LYS A 148 5.34 13.51 11.22
CA LYS A 148 4.24 12.65 10.74
C LYS A 148 4.43 11.17 11.09
N TRP A 149 5.67 10.67 11.02
CA TRP A 149 5.98 9.28 11.37
C TRP A 149 5.69 8.97 12.85
N LEU A 150 5.89 9.96 13.74
CA LEU A 150 5.54 9.85 15.16
C LEU A 150 4.02 9.85 15.35
N LEU A 151 3.32 10.75 14.65
CA LEU A 151 1.86 10.86 14.68
C LEU A 151 1.15 9.63 14.09
N ALA A 152 1.85 8.87 13.23
CA ALA A 152 1.36 7.63 12.65
C ALA A 152 1.46 6.43 13.61
N ILE A 153 2.25 6.50 14.70
CA ILE A 153 2.44 5.37 15.63
C ILE A 153 1.12 4.82 16.17
N PRO A 154 0.15 5.64 16.66
CA PRO A 154 -1.14 5.13 17.11
C PRO A 154 -1.90 4.36 16.01
N HIS A 155 -1.82 4.81 14.76
CA HIS A 155 -2.41 4.09 13.64
C HIS A 155 -1.70 2.78 13.36
N LEU A 156 -0.36 2.77 13.35
CA LEU A 156 0.44 1.56 13.12
C LEU A 156 0.11 0.48 14.14
N ILE A 157 -0.03 0.84 15.41
CA ILE A 157 -0.41 -0.11 16.47
C ILE A 157 -1.75 -0.76 16.15
N ILE A 158 -2.79 0.03 15.84
CA ILE A 158 -4.12 -0.52 15.54
C ILE A 158 -4.12 -1.30 14.23
N LEU A 159 -3.41 -0.82 13.21
CA LEU A 159 -3.28 -1.50 11.93
C LEU A 159 -2.58 -2.86 12.06
N VAL A 160 -1.63 -3.02 12.99
CA VAL A 160 -1.04 -4.34 13.27
C VAL A 160 -2.10 -5.32 13.78
N PHE A 161 -2.94 -4.91 14.74
CA PHE A 161 -4.03 -5.77 15.23
C PHE A 161 -5.06 -6.07 14.14
N LEU A 162 -5.41 -5.06 13.33
CA LEU A 162 -6.32 -5.25 12.20
C LEU A 162 -5.73 -6.13 11.10
N ALA A 163 -4.43 -6.06 10.84
CA ALA A 163 -3.74 -6.92 9.88
C ALA A 163 -3.74 -8.37 10.36
N LEU A 164 -3.56 -8.62 11.65
CA LEU A 164 -3.70 -9.96 12.24
C LEU A 164 -5.13 -10.48 12.12
N ALA A 165 -6.13 -9.63 12.39
CA ALA A 165 -7.53 -9.99 12.17
C ALA A 165 -7.82 -10.27 10.68
N ALA A 166 -7.29 -9.45 9.77
CA ALA A 166 -7.43 -9.63 8.33
C ALA A 166 -6.79 -10.93 7.86
N LEU A 167 -5.64 -11.32 8.43
CA LEU A 167 -5.01 -12.61 8.13
C LEU A 167 -5.94 -13.78 8.47
N VAL A 168 -6.56 -13.76 9.66
CA VAL A 168 -7.54 -14.78 10.06
C VAL A 168 -8.75 -14.77 9.13
N VAL A 169 -9.26 -13.58 8.78
CA VAL A 169 -10.38 -13.41 7.84
C VAL A 169 -10.05 -13.96 6.45
N VAL A 170 -8.85 -13.71 5.92
CA VAL A 170 -8.39 -14.22 4.63
C VAL A 170 -8.29 -15.73 4.66
N ILE A 171 -7.85 -16.35 5.76
CA ILE A 171 -7.84 -17.81 5.91
C ILE A 171 -9.27 -18.37 5.88
N ILE A 172 -10.22 -17.72 6.57
CA ILE A 172 -11.64 -18.12 6.52
C ILE A 172 -12.20 -17.98 5.09
N ALA A 173 -11.90 -16.86 4.43
CA ALA A 173 -12.31 -16.60 3.05
C ALA A 173 -11.69 -17.61 2.07
N TRP A 174 -10.44 -18.03 2.28
CA TRP A 174 -9.79 -19.07 1.48
C TRP A 174 -10.60 -20.36 1.48
N PHE A 175 -10.98 -20.86 2.66
CA PHE A 175 -11.88 -22.02 2.74
C PHE A 175 -13.23 -21.76 2.07
N ALA A 176 -13.85 -20.61 2.35
CA ALA A 176 -15.14 -20.26 1.78
C ALA A 176 -15.11 -20.27 0.23
N ILE A 177 -14.07 -19.71 -0.39
CA ILE A 177 -13.89 -19.68 -1.84
C ILE A 177 -13.65 -21.09 -2.40
N LEU A 178 -12.89 -21.95 -1.73
CA LEU A 178 -12.66 -23.32 -2.21
C LEU A 178 -13.96 -24.14 -2.28
N PHE A 179 -14.86 -23.96 -1.31
CA PHE A 179 -16.13 -24.67 -1.28
C PHE A 179 -17.20 -24.01 -2.18
N THR A 180 -17.34 -22.69 -2.09
CA THR A 180 -18.46 -21.94 -2.69
C THR A 180 -18.11 -21.21 -3.98
N GLY A 181 -16.82 -21.04 -4.28
CA GLY A 181 -16.34 -20.19 -5.38
C GLY A 181 -16.50 -18.69 -5.13
N ARG A 182 -16.96 -18.25 -3.95
CA ARG A 182 -17.28 -16.84 -3.66
C ARG A 182 -16.60 -16.35 -2.40
N TYR A 183 -16.18 -15.08 -2.42
CA TYR A 183 -15.66 -14.38 -1.25
C TYR A 183 -16.84 -13.83 -0.43
N PRO A 184 -17.02 -14.17 0.85
CA PRO A 184 -18.11 -13.59 1.63
C PRO A 184 -18.02 -12.06 1.74
N GLU A 185 -19.07 -11.33 1.33
CA GLU A 185 -19.07 -9.85 1.21
C GLU A 185 -18.57 -9.13 2.48
N GLY A 186 -19.07 -9.50 3.66
CA GLY A 186 -18.64 -8.86 4.91
C GLY A 186 -17.15 -9.06 5.25
N LEU A 187 -16.55 -10.18 4.82
CA LEU A 187 -15.12 -10.43 4.96
C LEU A 187 -14.33 -9.59 3.95
N PHE A 188 -14.84 -9.48 2.72
CA PHE A 188 -14.25 -8.67 1.67
C PHE A 188 -14.19 -7.19 2.08
N ASP A 189 -15.32 -6.65 2.54
CA ASP A 189 -15.44 -5.26 2.99
C ASP A 189 -14.50 -4.95 4.16
N PHE A 190 -14.34 -5.90 5.08
CA PHE A 190 -13.40 -5.75 6.18
C PHE A 190 -11.94 -5.64 5.69
N VAL A 191 -11.49 -6.58 4.85
CA VAL A 191 -10.11 -6.59 4.33
C VAL A 191 -9.85 -5.33 3.48
N VAL A 192 -10.77 -4.96 2.60
CA VAL A 192 -10.69 -3.72 1.81
C VAL A 192 -10.66 -2.49 2.73
N GLY A 193 -11.47 -2.46 3.79
CA GLY A 193 -11.46 -1.40 4.78
C GLY A 193 -10.11 -1.25 5.49
N VAL A 194 -9.47 -2.36 5.86
CA VAL A 194 -8.13 -2.37 6.47
C VAL A 194 -7.09 -1.84 5.49
N MET A 195 -7.12 -2.29 4.22
CA MET A 195 -6.25 -1.77 3.16
C MET A 195 -6.49 -0.28 2.91
N ARG A 196 -7.74 0.18 2.89
CA ARG A 196 -8.11 1.59 2.72
C ARG A 196 -7.50 2.44 3.82
N TRP A 197 -7.57 1.98 5.07
CA TRP A 197 -6.93 2.68 6.18
C TRP A 197 -5.40 2.66 6.09
N GLY A 198 -4.81 1.51 5.78
CA GLY A 198 -3.36 1.40 5.53
C GLY A 198 -2.87 2.42 4.50
N ASN A 199 -3.53 2.50 3.34
CA ASN A 199 -3.21 3.47 2.29
C ASN A 199 -3.34 4.93 2.74
N ARG A 200 -4.33 5.28 3.57
CA ARG A 200 -4.44 6.65 4.13
C ARG A 200 -3.25 7.00 5.03
N VAL A 201 -2.81 6.06 5.86
CA VAL A 201 -1.63 6.23 6.72
C VAL A 201 -0.37 6.30 5.87
N GLN A 202 -0.27 5.47 4.83
CA GLN A 202 0.86 5.47 3.91
C GLN A 202 0.99 6.81 3.16
N GLY A 203 -0.13 7.32 2.62
CA GLY A 203 -0.20 8.63 1.98
C GLY A 203 0.19 9.78 2.91
N TYR A 204 -0.27 9.73 4.16
CA TYR A 204 0.05 10.74 5.17
C TYR A 204 1.52 10.71 5.59
N ALA A 205 2.01 9.57 6.05
CA ALA A 205 3.28 9.46 6.78
C ALA A 205 4.49 9.13 5.91
N PHE A 206 4.31 8.42 4.79
CA PHE A 206 5.42 7.90 3.98
C PHE A 206 5.48 8.54 2.60
N VAL A 207 4.34 8.64 1.90
CA VAL A 207 4.27 9.33 0.59
C VAL A 207 4.24 10.85 0.76
N LEU A 208 3.80 11.36 1.92
CA LEU A 208 3.77 12.79 2.27
C LEU A 208 2.88 13.66 1.36
N ILE A 209 1.74 13.12 0.93
CA ILE A 209 0.83 13.80 -0.01
C ILE A 209 -0.24 14.66 0.65
N THR A 210 -0.46 14.51 1.96
CA THR A 210 -1.46 15.30 2.69
C THR A 210 -1.05 15.53 4.12
N ASP A 211 -1.40 16.70 4.65
CA ASP A 211 -1.24 17.05 6.07
C ASP A 211 -2.49 16.74 6.91
N ARG A 212 -3.59 16.34 6.26
CA ARG A 212 -4.83 15.97 6.94
C ARG A 212 -4.62 14.65 7.68
N TYR A 213 -4.83 14.63 8.99
CA TYR A 213 -4.62 13.43 9.80
C TYR A 213 -5.60 12.31 9.41
N PRO A 214 -5.16 11.06 9.21
CA PRO A 214 -6.03 9.96 8.80
C PRO A 214 -7.11 9.65 9.86
N PRO A 215 -8.39 9.53 9.47
CA PRO A 215 -9.43 9.10 10.40
C PRO A 215 -9.25 7.61 10.76
N PHE A 216 -9.50 7.27 12.03
CA PHE A 216 -9.56 5.90 12.55
C PHE A 216 -10.89 5.24 12.15
N SER A 217 -11.04 4.93 10.87
CA SER A 217 -12.25 4.30 10.30
C SER A 217 -11.85 3.29 9.24
N LEU A 218 -12.72 2.34 8.90
CA LEU A 218 -12.53 1.47 7.74
C LEU A 218 -13.20 2.06 6.48
N ASN A 219 -14.31 2.79 6.66
CA ASN A 219 -15.12 3.40 5.59
C ASN A 219 -15.42 4.88 5.93
N PRO A 220 -14.62 5.83 5.42
CA PRO A 220 -14.86 7.27 5.57
C PRO A 220 -15.66 7.88 4.42
#